data_AF-A0A9D1FN25-F1
#
_entry.id   AF-A0A9D1FN25-F1
#
_cell.length_a   1.000
_cell.length_b   1.000
_cell.length_c   1.000
_cell.angle_alpha   90.00
_cell.angle_beta   90.00
_cell.angle_gamma   90.00
#
_symmetry.space_group_name_H-M   'P 1'
#
loop_
_entity.id
_entity.type
_entity.pdbx_description
1 polymer ?
#
loop_
_entity_poly.entity_id
_entity_poly.type
_entity_poly.pdbx_seq_one_letter_code
_entity_poly.pdbx_strand_id
1 'polypeptide(L)'
;MEEIRQLVESMTDEAGMVDAAALLEALAEMELSQKESWQDEKKEFLLREVFWKAGARDAAYLAYHYREDAVFDESGRLVNGEELAARAKEEYPEFFQRRQARLSGVKPQEGKSVLPGKEAFSGMGYAQRAELYAKDPELYRKLRGF
;
A
#
# COMPACT_ATOMS: atom_id res chain seq x y z
N MET A 1 17.13 4.82 -24.73
CA MET A 1 17.82 6.13 -24.66
C MET A 1 18.97 6.18 -25.63
N GLU A 2 19.89 5.20 -25.62
CA GLU A 2 20.99 5.10 -26.61
C GLU A 2 20.50 5.12 -28.06
N GLU A 3 19.47 4.34 -28.38
CA GLU A 3 18.86 4.30 -29.72
C GLU A 3 18.22 5.64 -30.13
N ILE A 4 17.75 6.44 -29.16
CA ILE A 4 17.16 7.76 -29.40
C ILE A 4 18.26 8.79 -29.67
N ARG A 5 19.37 8.75 -28.92
CA ARG A 5 20.55 9.58 -29.21
C ARG A 5 21.12 9.29 -30.59
N GLN A 6 21.29 8.01 -30.94
CA GLN A 6 21.77 7.61 -32.27
C GLN A 6 20.82 8.06 -33.39
N LEU A 7 19.51 8.01 -33.15
CA LEU A 7 18.51 8.51 -34.09
C LEU A 7 18.63 10.03 -34.28
N VAL A 8 18.76 10.80 -33.20
CA VAL A 8 18.92 12.27 -33.25
C VAL A 8 20.24 12.68 -33.91
N GLU A 9 21.33 11.96 -33.65
CA GLU A 9 22.63 12.17 -34.32
C GLU A 9 22.56 11.86 -35.82
N SER A 10 21.70 10.93 -36.25
CA SER A 10 21.48 10.66 -37.68
C SER A 10 20.62 11.71 -38.40
N MET A 11 19.98 12.62 -37.67
CA MET A 11 19.10 13.67 -38.21
C MET A 11 19.83 14.98 -38.53
N THR A 12 21.15 15.09 -38.28
CA THR A 12 21.92 16.28 -38.63
C THR A 12 22.18 16.41 -40.13
N ASP A 13 21.65 17.50 -40.65
CA ASP A 13 22.04 18.25 -41.85
C ASP A 13 21.79 17.62 -43.22
N GLU A 14 20.55 17.76 -43.72
CA GLU A 14 20.38 17.97 -45.18
C GLU A 14 19.28 18.95 -45.60
N ALA A 15 18.31 19.30 -44.76
CA ALA A 15 17.36 20.38 -45.07
C ALA A 15 16.71 20.88 -43.79
N GLY A 16 17.01 22.12 -43.40
CA GLY A 16 16.71 22.67 -42.09
C GLY A 16 15.28 22.41 -41.58
N MET A 17 15.20 22.04 -40.30
CA MET A 17 14.14 22.42 -39.34
C MET A 17 14.35 21.81 -37.94
N VAL A 18 15.42 21.03 -37.69
CA VAL A 18 15.67 20.48 -36.36
C VAL A 18 17.15 20.62 -36.01
N ASP A 19 17.45 21.48 -35.04
CA ASP A 19 18.77 21.59 -34.45
C ASP A 19 19.02 20.35 -33.58
N ALA A 20 19.71 19.36 -34.14
CA ALA A 20 20.00 18.12 -33.42
C ALA A 20 20.86 18.37 -32.18
N ALA A 21 21.68 19.44 -32.15
CA ALA A 21 22.43 19.80 -30.96
C ALA A 21 21.48 20.23 -29.83
N ALA A 22 20.47 21.04 -30.15
CA ALA A 22 19.42 21.42 -29.19
C ALA A 22 18.60 20.21 -28.70
N LEU A 23 18.35 19.22 -29.56
CA LEU A 23 17.67 17.97 -29.15
C LEU A 23 18.54 17.09 -28.25
N LEU A 24 19.85 17.00 -28.51
CA LEU A 24 20.78 16.26 -27.66
C LEU A 24 20.93 16.91 -26.29
N GLU A 25 20.94 18.24 -26.24
CA GLU A 25 20.95 19.01 -24.98
C GLU A 25 19.66 18.75 -24.18
N ALA A 26 18.49 18.85 -24.80
CA ALA A 26 17.21 18.56 -24.15
C ALA A 26 17.11 17.09 -23.66
N LEU A 27 17.65 16.14 -24.43
CA LEU A 27 17.74 14.73 -24.01
C LEU A 27 18.63 14.55 -22.78
N ALA A 28 19.77 15.23 -22.73
CA ALA A 28 20.68 15.17 -21.59
C ALA A 28 20.04 15.78 -20.32
N GLU A 29 19.32 16.89 -20.45
CA GLU A 29 18.55 17.48 -19.34
C GLU A 29 17.42 16.56 -18.84
N MET A 30 16.71 15.90 -19.76
CA MET A 30 15.72 14.89 -19.40
C MET A 30 16.33 13.69 -18.69
N GLU A 31 17.50 13.22 -19.11
CA GLU A 31 18.22 12.13 -18.44
C GLU A 31 18.69 12.53 -17.05
N LEU A 32 19.16 13.76 -16.88
CA LEU A 32 19.58 14.29 -15.58
C LEU A 32 18.39 14.37 -14.62
N SER A 33 17.31 15.02 -15.05
CA SER A 33 16.09 15.17 -14.25
C SER A 33 15.46 13.82 -13.87
N GLN A 34 15.45 12.84 -14.78
CA GLN A 34 15.01 11.48 -14.45
C GLN A 34 15.90 10.80 -13.42
N LYS A 35 17.22 10.97 -13.50
CA LYS A 35 18.14 10.41 -12.51
C LYS A 35 17.92 11.03 -11.14
N GLU A 36 17.71 12.34 -11.07
CA GLU A 36 17.39 13.06 -9.85
C GLU A 36 16.06 12.60 -9.26
N SER A 37 15.01 12.49 -10.07
CA SER A 37 13.70 12.00 -9.61
C SER A 37 13.79 10.58 -9.07
N TRP A 38 14.53 9.69 -9.74
CA TRP A 38 14.77 8.33 -9.28
C TRP A 38 15.53 8.27 -7.95
N GLN A 39 16.49 9.18 -7.74
CA GLN A 39 17.23 9.26 -6.48
C GLN A 39 16.30 9.65 -5.33
N ASP A 40 15.43 10.62 -5.56
CA ASP A 40 14.49 11.11 -4.55
C ASP A 40 13.41 10.07 -4.23
N GLU A 41 12.85 9.41 -5.25
CA GLU A 41 11.92 8.29 -5.06
C GLU A 41 12.56 7.15 -4.26
N LYS A 42 13.85 6.84 -4.52
CA LYS A 42 14.59 5.82 -3.78
C LYS A 42 14.78 6.20 -2.32
N LYS A 43 15.11 7.46 -2.03
CA LYS A 43 15.25 7.96 -0.65
C LYS A 43 13.93 7.89 0.10
N GLU A 44 12.83 8.32 -0.54
CA GLU A 44 11.49 8.24 0.05
C GLU A 44 11.10 6.78 0.33
N PHE A 45 11.36 5.89 -0.62
CA PHE A 45 11.09 4.47 -0.46
C PHE A 45 11.82 3.87 0.76
N LEU A 46 13.10 4.19 0.93
CA LEU A 46 13.89 3.73 2.07
C LEU A 46 13.33 4.23 3.41
N LEU A 47 12.89 5.50 3.48
CA LEU A 47 12.22 6.02 4.68
C LEU A 47 10.91 5.27 4.98
N ARG A 48 10.08 5.07 3.95
CA ARG A 48 8.81 4.34 4.09
C ARG A 48 9.05 2.92 4.57
N GLU A 49 10.07 2.26 4.04
CA GLU A 49 10.45 0.90 4.45
C GLU A 49 10.81 0.84 5.93
N VAL A 50 11.58 1.82 6.44
CA VAL A 50 11.92 1.91 7.88
C VAL A 50 10.68 2.04 8.74
N PHE A 51 9.78 2.98 8.44
CA PHE A 51 8.57 3.16 9.23
C PHE A 51 7.62 1.97 9.14
N TRP A 52 7.52 1.35 7.96
CA TRP A 52 6.73 0.14 7.78
C TRP A 52 7.28 -1.03 8.62
N LYS A 53 8.59 -1.26 8.60
CA LYS A 53 9.27 -2.26 9.46
C LYS A 53 9.09 -1.95 10.94
N ALA A 54 9.06 -0.67 11.30
CA ALA A 54 8.80 -0.23 12.67
C ALA A 54 7.33 -0.41 13.11
N GLY A 55 6.44 -0.79 12.21
CA GLY A 55 5.02 -1.07 12.47
C GLY A 55 4.09 0.12 12.28
N ALA A 56 4.52 1.17 11.58
CA ALA A 56 3.67 2.31 11.27
C ALA A 56 2.51 1.91 10.37
N ARG A 57 1.31 2.39 10.72
CA ARG A 57 0.09 2.24 9.94
C ARG A 57 0.09 3.11 8.68
N ASP A 58 0.64 4.31 8.80
CA ASP A 58 0.82 5.23 7.68
C ASP A 58 2.31 5.61 7.55
N ALA A 59 3.06 4.70 6.92
CA ALA A 59 4.48 4.92 6.66
C ALA A 59 4.73 6.03 5.64
N ALA A 60 3.75 6.36 4.78
CA ALA A 60 3.87 7.41 3.77
C ALA A 60 3.87 8.79 4.41
N TYR A 61 2.94 9.03 5.33
CA TYR A 61 2.87 10.26 6.10
C TYR A 61 4.14 10.50 6.91
N LEU A 62 4.60 9.48 7.65
CA LEU A 62 5.83 9.58 8.45
C LEU A 62 7.07 9.79 7.56
N ALA A 63 7.15 9.14 6.40
CA ALA A 63 8.24 9.37 5.46
C ALA A 63 8.26 10.80 4.94
N TYR A 64 7.09 11.36 4.59
CA TYR A 64 6.99 12.77 4.20
C TYR A 64 7.41 13.71 5.33
N HIS A 65 6.99 13.42 6.57
CA HIS A 65 7.28 14.26 7.73
C HIS A 65 8.76 14.27 8.09
N TYR A 66 9.42 13.11 8.09
CA TYR A 66 10.84 12.97 8.46
C TYR A 66 11.80 13.06 7.28
N ARG A 67 11.35 13.48 6.09
CA ARG A 67 12.18 13.53 4.87
C ARG A 67 13.42 14.43 5.05
N GLU A 68 13.29 15.51 5.80
CA GLU A 68 14.35 16.52 5.99
C GLU A 68 15.32 16.11 7.10
N ASP A 69 14.87 15.26 8.02
CA ASP A 69 15.68 14.69 9.10
C ASP A 69 16.46 13.43 8.64
N ALA A 70 16.20 12.94 7.42
CA ALA A 70 16.80 11.72 6.89
C ALA A 70 18.27 11.91 6.48
N VAL A 71 19.16 11.09 7.05
CA VAL A 71 20.59 11.13 6.74
C VAL A 71 20.98 9.90 5.93
N PHE A 72 21.44 10.13 4.70
CA PHE A 72 21.92 9.09 3.79
C PHE A 72 23.45 9.10 3.71
N ASP A 73 24.06 7.93 3.61
CA ASP A 73 25.50 7.78 3.35
C ASP A 73 25.85 7.98 1.85
N GLU A 74 27.14 7.95 1.54
CA GLU A 74 27.66 8.04 0.16
C GLU A 74 27.17 6.89 -0.75
N SER A 75 26.73 5.77 -0.16
CA SER A 75 26.15 4.62 -0.86
C SER A 75 24.63 4.74 -1.05
N GLY A 76 24.01 5.81 -0.54
CA GLY A 76 22.58 6.04 -0.58
C GLY A 76 21.77 5.19 0.40
N ARG A 77 22.37 4.71 1.48
CA ARG A 77 21.67 3.99 2.57
C ARG A 77 21.29 4.95 3.68
N LEU A 78 20.11 4.74 4.25
CA LEU A 78 19.62 5.52 5.38
C LEU A 78 20.36 5.10 6.66
N VAL A 79 21.07 6.03 7.29
CA VAL A 79 21.94 5.76 8.46
C VAL A 79 21.17 5.90 9.76
N ASN A 80 20.33 6.93 9.89
CA ASN A 80 19.60 7.25 11.11
C ASN A 80 18.18 6.65 11.15
N GLY A 81 17.93 5.58 10.40
CA GLY A 81 16.59 4.99 10.29
C GLY A 81 16.01 4.52 11.62
N GLU A 82 16.82 3.89 12.48
CA GLU A 82 16.36 3.42 13.80
C GLU A 82 16.01 4.57 14.74
N GLU A 83 16.80 5.65 14.73
CA GLU A 83 16.55 6.86 15.51
C GLU A 83 15.27 7.55 15.06
N LEU A 84 15.06 7.69 13.76
CA LEU A 84 13.83 8.24 13.19
C LEU A 84 12.60 7.41 13.58
N ALA A 85 12.71 6.08 13.53
CA ALA A 85 11.63 5.19 13.93
C ALA A 85 11.33 5.29 15.44
N ALA A 86 12.34 5.49 16.29
CA ALA A 86 12.16 5.71 17.73
C ALA A 86 11.48 7.05 18.00
N ARG A 87 11.97 8.15 17.40
CA ARG A 87 11.36 9.48 17.49
C ARG A 87 9.92 9.48 17.02
N ALA A 88 9.63 8.84 15.88
CA ALA A 88 8.28 8.72 15.38
C ALA A 88 7.34 7.98 16.34
N LYS A 89 7.83 6.98 17.08
CA LYS A 89 7.01 6.29 18.10
C LYS A 89 6.71 7.16 19.32
N GLU A 90 7.61 8.08 19.66
CA GLU A 90 7.45 9.02 20.76
C GLU A 90 6.54 10.19 20.39
N GLU A 91 6.77 10.80 19.22
CA GLU A 91 6.06 11.97 18.72
C GLU A 91 4.67 11.62 18.15
N TYR A 92 4.55 10.45 17.50
CA TYR A 92 3.36 10.02 16.74
C TYR A 92 2.87 8.60 17.12
N PRO A 93 2.66 8.30 18.41
CA PRO A 93 2.32 6.95 18.87
C PRO A 93 1.04 6.37 18.23
N GLU A 94 0.07 7.21 17.88
CA GLU A 94 -1.18 6.84 17.22
C GLU A 94 -0.99 6.15 15.86
N PHE A 95 0.14 6.40 15.19
CA PHE A 95 0.49 5.74 13.93
C PHE A 95 1.07 4.35 14.14
N PHE A 96 1.55 4.01 15.34
CA PHE A 96 2.14 2.70 15.68
C PHE A 96 1.22 1.84 16.55
N GLN A 97 0.20 2.44 17.17
CA GLN A 97 -0.80 1.70 17.91
C GLN A 97 -1.58 0.77 16.97
N ARG A 98 -1.41 -0.55 17.16
CA ARG A 98 -2.38 -1.51 16.62
C ARG A 98 -3.73 -1.15 17.21
N ARG A 99 -4.71 -0.77 16.39
CA ARG A 99 -6.11 -0.95 16.78
C ARG A 99 -6.28 -2.43 17.09
N GLN A 100 -6.15 -2.82 18.36
CA GLN A 100 -6.85 -3.98 18.85
C GLN A 100 -8.33 -3.63 18.70
N ALA A 101 -8.90 -3.89 17.53
CA ALA A 101 -10.30 -4.23 17.47
C ALA A 101 -10.41 -5.52 18.27
N ARG A 102 -10.55 -5.39 19.59
CA ARG A 102 -10.99 -6.46 20.47
C ARG A 102 -12.41 -6.79 20.02
N LEU A 103 -12.53 -7.69 19.05
CA LEU A 103 -13.65 -8.62 19.01
C LEU A 103 -13.53 -9.64 20.16
N SER A 104 -12.60 -9.46 21.11
CA SER A 104 -12.50 -10.21 22.36
C SER A 104 -13.44 -9.59 23.41
N GLY A 105 -14.72 -9.95 23.35
CA GLY A 105 -15.70 -9.48 24.33
C GLY A 105 -17.08 -10.11 24.16
N VAL A 106 -17.45 -10.49 22.94
CA VAL A 106 -18.60 -11.36 22.74
C VAL A 106 -18.14 -12.78 23.00
N LYS A 107 -18.16 -13.20 24.27
CA LYS A 107 -18.31 -14.63 24.56
C LYS A 107 -19.54 -15.07 23.75
N PRO A 108 -19.50 -16.20 23.01
CA PRO A 108 -20.74 -16.82 22.60
C PRO A 108 -21.49 -17.04 23.91
N GLN A 109 -22.53 -16.23 24.17
CA GLN A 109 -23.52 -16.64 25.13
C GLN A 109 -23.96 -18.01 24.65
N GLU A 110 -24.05 -18.97 25.57
CA GLU A 110 -24.94 -20.11 25.41
C GLU A 110 -26.37 -19.54 25.31
N GLY A 111 -26.64 -18.88 24.19
CA GLY A 111 -27.97 -18.61 23.73
C GLY A 111 -28.55 -19.98 23.50
N LYS A 112 -29.42 -20.40 24.43
CA LYS A 112 -30.48 -21.38 24.15
C LYS A 112 -30.80 -21.25 22.68
N SER A 113 -30.55 -22.30 21.90
CA SER A 113 -30.68 -22.31 20.44
C SER A 113 -31.94 -21.57 20.03
N VAL A 114 -31.82 -20.29 19.72
CA VAL A 114 -32.94 -19.52 19.20
C VAL A 114 -32.99 -20.00 17.76
N LEU A 115 -33.92 -20.91 17.51
CA LEU A 115 -34.21 -21.43 16.18
C LEU A 115 -34.21 -20.23 15.22
N PRO A 116 -33.42 -20.24 14.13
CA PRO A 116 -33.35 -19.13 13.21
C PRO A 116 -34.77 -18.78 12.75
N GLY A 117 -35.23 -17.56 13.06
CA GLY A 117 -36.51 -17.08 12.57
C GLY A 117 -36.53 -17.02 11.04
N LYS A 118 -37.72 -16.87 10.45
CA LYS A 118 -37.88 -16.80 8.98
C LYS A 118 -37.02 -15.72 8.32
N GLU A 119 -36.77 -14.61 9.01
CA GLU A 119 -35.91 -13.51 8.54
C GLU A 119 -34.44 -13.94 8.42
N ALA A 120 -33.95 -14.70 9.40
CA ALA A 120 -32.59 -15.24 9.37
C ALA A 120 -32.44 -16.28 8.25
N PHE A 121 -33.46 -17.10 8.01
CA PHE A 121 -33.47 -18.07 6.90
C PHE A 121 -33.44 -17.39 5.53
N SER A 122 -34.18 -16.29 5.35
CA SER A 122 -34.19 -15.52 4.09
C SER A 122 -32.81 -14.96 3.74
N GLY A 123 -32.02 -14.55 4.74
CA GLY A 123 -30.65 -14.06 4.54
C GLY A 123 -29.58 -15.14 4.34
N MET A 124 -29.90 -16.42 4.58
CA MET A 124 -28.93 -17.51 4.41
C MET A 124 -28.63 -17.81 2.93
N GLY A 125 -27.35 -17.99 2.62
CA GLY A 125 -26.90 -18.47 1.32
C GLY A 125 -27.18 -19.96 1.09
N TYR A 126 -26.99 -20.44 -0.13
CA TYR A 126 -27.29 -21.82 -0.52
C TYR A 126 -26.58 -22.87 0.34
N ALA A 127 -25.27 -22.71 0.59
CA ALA A 127 -24.49 -23.65 1.38
C ALA A 127 -25.01 -23.79 2.83
N GLN A 128 -25.37 -22.67 3.45
CA GLN A 128 -25.92 -22.63 4.81
C GLN A 128 -27.30 -23.30 4.87
N ARG A 129 -28.13 -23.11 3.82
CA ARG A 129 -29.43 -23.78 3.71
C ARG A 129 -29.30 -25.28 3.49
N ALA A 130 -28.30 -25.73 2.72
CA ALA A 130 -28.01 -27.14 2.51
C ALA A 130 -27.53 -27.82 3.80
N GLU A 131 -26.69 -27.14 4.57
CA GLU A 131 -26.24 -27.61 5.89
C GLU A 131 -27.40 -27.69 6.89
N LEU A 132 -28.30 -26.69 6.90
CA LEU A 132 -29.50 -26.70 7.73
C LEU A 132 -30.43 -27.87 7.37
N TYR A 133 -30.64 -28.13 6.07
CA TYR A 133 -31.44 -29.27 5.62
C TYR A 133 -30.83 -30.61 6.04
N ALA A 134 -29.51 -30.75 6.02
CA ALA A 134 -28.83 -31.98 6.42
C ALA A 134 -28.87 -32.21 7.94
N LYS A 135 -28.78 -31.13 8.74
CA LYS A 135 -28.76 -31.20 10.21
C LYS A 135 -30.15 -31.23 10.84
N ASP A 136 -31.10 -30.47 10.30
CA ASP A 136 -32.46 -30.36 10.81
C ASP A 136 -33.47 -30.15 9.66
N PRO A 137 -33.90 -31.24 9.00
CA PRO A 137 -34.83 -31.18 7.88
C PRO A 137 -36.22 -30.64 8.27
N GLU A 138 -36.66 -30.84 9.52
CA GLU A 138 -37.97 -30.40 9.99
C GLU A 138 -38.02 -28.89 10.17
N LEU A 139 -36.99 -28.32 10.80
CA LEU A 139 -36.84 -26.89 10.94
C LEU A 139 -36.70 -26.20 9.58
N TYR A 140 -35.93 -26.80 8.67
CA TYR A 140 -35.81 -26.31 7.30
C TYR A 140 -37.17 -26.22 6.60
N ARG A 141 -38.01 -27.25 6.69
CA ARG A 141 -39.36 -27.25 6.09
C ARG A 141 -40.27 -26.19 6.70
N LYS A 142 -40.26 -26.08 8.03
CA LYS A 142 -41.03 -25.09 8.79
C LYS A 142 -40.65 -23.65 8.43
N LEU A 143 -39.36 -23.39 8.20
CA LEU A 143 -38.86 -22.07 7.79
C LEU A 143 -39.13 -21.75 6.33
N ARG A 144 -39.14 -22.77 5.46
CA ARG A 144 -39.55 -22.66 4.05
C ARG A 144 -41.07 -22.49 3.88
N GLY A 145 -41.85 -22.82 4.90
CA GLY A 145 -43.32 -22.66 4.90
C GLY A 145 -44.10 -23.86 4.36
N PHE A 146 -43.54 -25.07 4.48
CA PHE A 146 -44.18 -26.35 4.16
C PHE A 146 -44.56 -27.11 5.43
#